data_AF-A0A7C4YSM1-F1
#
_entry.id   AF-A0A7C4YSM1-F1
#
_cell.length_a   1.000
_cell.length_b   1.000
_cell.length_c   1.000
_cell.angle_alpha   90.00
_cell.angle_beta   90.00
_cell.angle_gamma   90.00
#
_symmetry.space_group_name_H-M   'P 1'
#
loop_
_entity.id
_entity.type
_entity.pdbx_description
1 polymer ?
#
loop_
_entity_poly.entity_id
_entity_poly.type
_entity_poly.pdbx_seq_one_letter_code
_entity_poly.pdbx_strand_id
1 'polypeptide(L)'
;MVMELLLFTLGKCLVFGVFNLPSDFTPPAVPLIVHDPYTSIWVFGYNPIADWTRHWTGKERTMAGLIRVDGEIYRFLGPDSICEKALNLVGFNVYPTRTIYNYENEKVALTLTFTTPMLPYDYKYLSAPITFVELQVSSKDNKQHNVEVYLDLGIEWCVDTNNQLVSWEKLNSEQGLVLLKAGSVDQPILEKAGDNRRIDWGYLYLAVPNTRDFTTNIDNRDINLKQFKDNGRLSGNPEVNPPVKPEDVPVALG
;
A
#
# COMPACT_ATOMS: atom_id res chain seq x y z
N MET A 1 8.03 35.00 -63.35
CA MET A 1 7.53 35.46 -62.04
C MET A 1 7.86 34.38 -61.04
N VAL A 2 8.98 34.56 -60.34
CA VAL A 2 9.47 33.65 -59.29
C VAL A 2 8.68 33.98 -58.03
N MET A 3 8.08 32.96 -57.41
CA MET A 3 7.47 33.09 -56.08
C MET A 3 8.12 32.03 -55.20
N GLU A 4 9.12 32.46 -54.43
CA GLU A 4 9.63 31.71 -53.29
C GLU A 4 8.54 31.67 -52.20
N LEU A 5 8.25 30.48 -51.68
CA LEU A 5 7.46 30.32 -50.47
C LEU A 5 8.37 29.71 -49.39
N LEU A 6 8.88 30.58 -48.53
CA LEU A 6 9.45 30.23 -47.22
C LEU A 6 8.34 29.68 -46.34
N LEU A 7 8.37 28.39 -46.01
CA LEU A 7 7.56 27.81 -44.93
C LEU A 7 8.46 27.56 -43.71
N PHE A 8 8.21 28.33 -42.66
CA PHE A 8 8.85 28.23 -41.36
C PHE A 8 8.62 26.84 -40.74
N THR A 9 9.71 26.23 -40.28
CA THR A 9 9.77 25.06 -39.42
C THR A 9 9.24 25.38 -38.02
N LEU A 10 8.04 24.91 -37.67
CA LEU A 10 7.63 24.73 -36.28
C LEU A 10 8.01 23.31 -35.85
N GLY A 11 9.29 23.16 -35.48
CA GLY A 11 9.81 21.96 -34.84
C GLY A 11 9.09 21.73 -33.52
N LYS A 12 8.40 20.60 -33.41
CA LYS A 12 7.80 20.07 -32.18
C LYS A 12 8.87 19.95 -31.09
N CYS A 13 8.97 20.94 -30.22
CA CYS A 13 9.65 20.81 -28.93
C CYS A 13 8.57 20.58 -27.87
N LEU A 14 7.99 19.38 -27.86
CA LEU A 14 7.35 18.85 -26.66
C LEU A 14 8.47 18.41 -25.73
N VAL A 15 9.09 19.38 -25.06
CA VAL A 15 9.91 19.10 -23.88
C VAL A 15 8.89 18.71 -22.81
N PHE A 16 8.66 17.40 -22.64
CA PHE A 16 8.14 16.89 -21.38
C PHE A 16 9.23 17.16 -20.35
N GLY A 17 9.22 18.37 -19.78
CA GLY A 17 10.06 18.68 -18.64
C GLY A 17 9.67 17.71 -17.53
N VAL A 18 10.60 16.84 -17.16
CA VAL A 18 10.53 16.17 -15.87
C VAL A 18 10.65 17.29 -14.84
N PHE A 19 9.52 17.72 -14.29
CA PHE A 19 9.51 18.62 -13.15
C PHE A 19 10.10 17.85 -11.97
N ASN A 20 11.41 17.98 -11.79
CA ASN A 20 12.03 17.56 -10.55
C ASN A 20 11.54 18.52 -9.47
N LEU A 21 10.87 17.98 -8.46
CA LEU A 21 10.56 18.73 -7.25
C LEU A 21 11.88 19.26 -6.66
N PRO A 22 11.89 20.46 -6.06
CA PRO A 22 13.06 20.96 -5.34
C PRO A 22 13.60 19.89 -4.38
N SER A 23 14.92 19.82 -4.20
CA SER A 23 15.58 18.85 -3.29
C SER A 23 15.04 18.90 -1.86
N ASP A 24 14.46 20.04 -1.47
CA ASP A 24 13.98 20.32 -0.12
C ASP A 24 12.44 20.30 -0.04
N PHE A 25 11.75 19.88 -1.11
CA PHE A 25 10.30 19.79 -1.10
C PHE A 25 9.84 18.64 -0.20
N THR A 26 9.21 19.02 0.91
CA THR A 26 8.55 18.10 1.83
C THR A 26 7.04 18.28 1.68
N PRO A 27 6.35 17.43 0.91
CA PRO A 27 4.92 17.54 0.76
C PRO A 27 4.23 17.33 2.12
N PRO A 28 3.13 18.06 2.39
CA PRO A 28 2.37 17.87 3.61
C PRO A 28 1.66 16.51 3.66
N ALA A 29 1.53 15.83 2.52
CA ALA A 29 1.04 14.45 2.42
C ALA A 29 1.54 13.79 1.13
N VAL A 30 1.74 12.47 1.16
CA VAL A 30 2.14 11.66 0.00
C VAL A 30 1.06 10.62 -0.32
N PRO A 31 0.56 10.54 -1.57
CA PRO A 31 -0.46 9.57 -1.95
C PRO A 31 0.12 8.16 -2.04
N LEU A 32 -0.59 7.15 -1.51
CA LEU A 32 -0.22 5.74 -1.69
C LEU A 32 -1.21 5.01 -2.60
N ILE A 33 -2.51 5.13 -2.29
CA ILE A 33 -3.60 4.47 -3.02
C ILE A 33 -4.68 5.52 -3.25
N VAL A 34 -4.91 5.93 -4.48
CA VAL A 34 -5.87 7.00 -4.82
C VAL A 34 -6.69 6.58 -6.03
N HIS A 35 -7.91 6.09 -5.80
CA HIS A 35 -8.86 5.71 -6.85
C HIS A 35 -10.02 6.68 -6.94
N ASP A 36 -10.65 6.95 -5.81
CA ASP A 36 -11.87 7.74 -5.68
C ASP A 36 -11.96 8.31 -4.25
N PRO A 37 -12.97 9.14 -3.92
CA PRO A 37 -13.10 9.71 -2.58
C PRO A 37 -13.31 8.70 -1.45
N TYR A 38 -13.59 7.44 -1.76
CA TYR A 38 -13.82 6.35 -0.82
C TYR A 38 -12.54 5.55 -0.55
N THR A 39 -11.71 5.35 -1.58
CA THR A 39 -10.43 4.64 -1.54
C THR A 39 -9.30 5.60 -1.90
N SER A 40 -8.95 6.44 -0.92
CA SER A 40 -7.93 7.49 -1.05
C SER A 40 -7.09 7.58 0.23
N ILE A 41 -5.94 6.90 0.21
CA ILE A 41 -5.05 6.61 1.34
C ILE A 41 -3.68 7.28 1.14
N TRP A 42 -3.22 7.93 2.20
CA TRP A 42 -2.10 8.86 2.21
C TRP A 42 -1.21 8.63 3.42
N VAL A 43 0.06 8.99 3.26
CA VAL A 43 0.94 9.35 4.37
C VAL A 43 0.69 10.83 4.66
N PHE A 44 0.37 11.18 5.90
CA PHE A 44 0.32 12.58 6.32
C PHE A 44 1.74 12.98 6.74
N GLY A 45 2.32 13.92 6.00
CA GLY A 45 3.77 14.12 5.91
C GLY A 45 4.39 13.35 4.74
N TYR A 46 5.71 13.20 4.76
CA TYR A 46 6.44 12.46 3.74
C TYR A 46 6.99 11.12 4.22
N ASN A 47 7.13 10.93 5.54
CA ASN A 47 7.79 9.76 6.10
C ASN A 47 6.77 8.65 6.47
N PRO A 48 6.67 7.56 5.69
CA PRO A 48 5.67 6.50 5.89
C PRO A 48 5.89 5.68 7.17
N ILE A 49 6.99 5.92 7.88
CA ILE A 49 7.38 5.18 9.08
C ILE A 49 7.10 5.99 10.36
N ALA A 50 6.59 7.21 10.21
CA ALA A 50 6.32 8.11 11.34
C ALA A 50 4.99 7.79 12.02
N ASP A 51 4.00 7.32 11.27
CA ASP A 51 2.62 7.16 11.74
C ASP A 51 1.82 6.23 10.81
N TRP A 52 0.59 5.91 11.19
CA TRP A 52 -0.36 5.20 10.35
C TRP A 52 -0.73 5.97 9.09
N THR A 53 -0.94 5.23 8.01
CA THR A 53 -1.60 5.70 6.80
C THR A 53 -3.05 6.09 7.09
N ARG A 54 -3.54 7.09 6.35
CA ARG A 54 -4.84 7.72 6.58
C ARG A 54 -5.62 7.88 5.31
N HIS A 55 -6.92 7.74 5.42
CA HIS A 55 -7.86 8.25 4.45
C HIS A 55 -7.69 9.78 4.30
N TRP A 56 -8.03 10.36 3.14
CA TRP A 56 -7.92 11.81 2.93
C TRP A 56 -8.72 12.66 3.94
N THR A 57 -9.69 12.06 4.63
CA THR A 57 -10.45 12.70 5.73
C THR A 57 -9.72 12.67 7.09
N GLY A 58 -8.48 12.17 7.15
CA GLY A 58 -7.66 12.05 8.36
C GLY A 58 -7.97 10.84 9.25
N LYS A 59 -8.92 9.98 8.86
CA LYS A 59 -9.21 8.72 9.58
C LYS A 59 -8.17 7.66 9.24
N GLU A 60 -7.74 6.93 10.24
CA GLU A 60 -6.74 5.87 10.07
C GLU A 60 -7.27 4.76 9.17
N ARG A 61 -6.37 4.32 8.30
CA ARG A 61 -6.49 3.21 7.36
C ARG A 61 -5.15 2.53 7.40
N THR A 62 -4.93 1.76 8.45
CA THR A 62 -3.62 1.30 8.89
C THR A 62 -3.02 0.32 7.90
N MET A 63 -1.72 0.49 7.67
CA MET A 63 -0.85 -0.44 6.96
C MET A 63 0.41 -0.61 7.78
N ALA A 64 0.87 -1.84 7.96
CA ALA A 64 2.16 -2.15 8.55
C ALA A 64 3.09 -2.78 7.52
N GLY A 65 4.38 -2.47 7.58
CA GLY A 65 5.39 -3.09 6.74
C GLY A 65 6.69 -3.33 7.50
N LEU A 66 7.11 -4.58 7.59
CA LEU A 66 8.35 -5.02 8.24
C LEU A 66 9.23 -5.79 7.27
N ILE A 67 10.54 -5.64 7.40
CA ILE A 67 11.55 -6.45 6.71
C ILE A 67 12.45 -7.10 7.76
N ARG A 68 12.74 -8.38 7.56
CA ARG A 68 13.68 -9.16 8.37
C ARG A 68 14.90 -9.47 7.49
N VAL A 69 16.10 -9.13 7.95
CA VAL A 69 17.37 -9.28 7.23
C VAL A 69 18.35 -10.02 8.11
N ASP A 70 18.66 -11.26 7.77
CA ASP A 70 19.46 -12.19 8.58
C ASP A 70 18.98 -12.29 10.04
N GLY A 71 17.67 -12.25 10.24
CA GLY A 71 17.06 -12.29 11.57
C GLY A 71 16.80 -10.94 12.23
N GLU A 72 17.43 -9.85 11.76
CA GLU A 72 17.23 -8.50 12.28
C GLU A 72 16.01 -7.83 11.64
N ILE A 73 15.14 -7.22 12.45
CA ILE A 73 13.84 -6.72 11.99
C ILE A 73 13.86 -5.20 11.94
N TYR A 74 13.31 -4.66 10.86
CA TYR A 74 13.17 -3.22 10.63
C TYR A 74 11.76 -2.93 10.12
N ARG A 75 11.14 -1.83 10.55
CA ARG A 75 9.94 -1.30 9.88
C ARG A 75 10.32 -0.39 8.71
N PHE A 76 9.53 -0.47 7.64
CA PHE A 76 9.58 0.47 6.51
C PHE A 76 8.24 1.17 6.28
N LEU A 77 7.18 0.81 7.01
CA LEU A 77 5.84 1.39 6.90
C LEU A 77 5.08 1.19 8.22
N GLY A 78 4.44 2.24 8.72
CA GLY A 78 3.73 2.24 10.01
C GLY A 78 4.59 2.77 11.18
N PRO A 79 3.96 2.99 12.36
CA PRO A 79 4.58 3.66 13.51
C PRO A 79 5.62 2.80 14.25
N ASP A 80 6.29 3.39 15.23
CA ASP A 80 7.25 2.69 16.11
C ASP A 80 6.63 1.60 16.99
N SER A 81 5.34 1.72 17.32
CA SER A 81 4.60 0.72 18.11
C SER A 81 4.59 -0.67 17.47
N ILE A 82 4.70 -0.78 16.13
CA ILE A 82 4.82 -2.09 15.47
C ILE A 82 6.25 -2.64 15.47
N CYS A 83 7.27 -1.77 15.49
CA CYS A 83 8.69 -2.13 15.58
C CYS A 83 9.52 -0.85 15.82
N GLU A 84 10.32 -0.82 16.88
CA GLU A 84 11.11 0.37 17.21
C GLU A 84 12.17 0.68 16.14
N LYS A 85 12.84 -0.36 15.63
CA LYS A 85 13.94 -0.24 14.67
C LYS A 85 13.41 0.11 13.27
N ALA A 86 13.78 1.28 12.76
CA ALA A 86 13.40 1.74 11.43
C ALA A 86 14.48 1.39 10.39
N LEU A 87 14.05 1.02 9.18
CA LEU A 87 14.95 1.03 8.02
C LEU A 87 15.16 2.48 7.57
N ASN A 88 16.39 2.88 7.26
CA ASN A 88 16.71 4.28 6.97
C ASN A 88 16.08 4.71 5.65
N LEU A 89 15.16 5.68 5.67
CA LEU A 89 14.57 6.27 4.47
C LEU A 89 15.58 7.23 3.81
N VAL A 90 16.01 6.93 2.59
CA VAL A 90 16.99 7.75 1.86
C VAL A 90 16.39 8.65 0.79
N GLY A 91 15.16 8.37 0.37
CA GLY A 91 14.46 9.24 -0.56
C GLY A 91 13.11 8.69 -0.98
N PHE A 92 12.31 9.55 -1.61
CA PHE A 92 11.04 9.17 -2.20
C PHE A 92 10.77 9.99 -3.46
N ASN A 93 9.94 9.45 -4.35
CA ASN A 93 9.49 10.14 -5.56
C ASN A 93 7.99 9.92 -5.74
N VAL A 94 7.29 10.98 -6.12
CA VAL A 94 5.86 10.94 -6.46
C VAL A 94 5.71 11.25 -7.94
N TYR A 95 5.11 10.32 -8.66
CA TYR A 95 4.74 10.40 -10.07
C TYR A 95 3.23 10.33 -10.21
N PRO A 96 2.65 10.69 -11.38
CA PRO A 96 1.20 10.71 -11.56
C PRO A 96 0.48 9.41 -11.18
N THR A 97 1.12 8.26 -11.39
CA THR A 97 0.55 6.92 -11.12
C THR A 97 1.37 6.10 -10.15
N ARG A 98 2.44 6.66 -9.58
CA ARG A 98 3.38 5.91 -8.73
C ARG A 98 3.92 6.72 -7.58
N THR A 99 4.03 6.08 -6.42
CA THR A 99 4.80 6.60 -5.29
C THR A 99 5.87 5.59 -4.94
N ILE A 100 7.12 6.06 -4.85
CA ILE A 100 8.30 5.21 -4.63
C ILE A 100 9.00 5.69 -3.38
N TYR A 101 9.29 4.78 -2.45
CA TYR A 101 10.12 4.99 -1.28
C TYR A 101 11.37 4.12 -1.36
N ASN A 102 12.53 4.70 -1.06
CA ASN A 102 13.81 4.00 -1.05
C ASN A 102 14.38 4.01 0.35
N TYR A 103 14.76 2.83 0.83
CA TYR A 103 15.33 2.61 2.14
C TYR A 103 16.62 1.82 2.06
N GLU A 104 17.43 1.92 3.09
CA GLU A 104 18.63 1.12 3.22
C GLU A 104 19.06 0.86 4.67
N ASN A 105 19.94 -0.12 4.82
CA ASN A 105 20.86 -0.23 5.94
C ASN A 105 22.24 -0.63 5.40
N GLU A 106 23.13 -1.10 6.28
CA GLU A 106 24.48 -1.54 5.88
C GLU A 106 24.49 -2.79 4.97
N LYS A 107 23.41 -3.58 4.97
CA LYS A 107 23.32 -4.88 4.28
C LYS A 107 22.50 -4.82 3.00
N VAL A 108 21.35 -4.16 3.02
CA VAL A 108 20.37 -4.19 1.92
C VAL A 108 19.80 -2.81 1.60
N ALA A 109 19.34 -2.65 0.37
CA ALA A 109 18.45 -1.59 -0.07
C ALA A 109 17.06 -2.18 -0.34
N LEU A 110 16.01 -1.43 0.04
CA LEU A 110 14.61 -1.77 -0.22
C LEU A 110 13.95 -0.63 -1.00
N THR A 111 13.32 -0.96 -2.12
CA THR A 111 12.43 -0.05 -2.85
C THR A 111 10.98 -0.52 -2.70
N LEU A 112 10.14 0.34 -2.14
CA LEU A 112 8.69 0.15 -2.02
C LEU A 112 7.99 1.04 -3.06
N THR A 113 7.25 0.43 -3.98
CA THR A 113 6.52 1.15 -5.03
C THR A 113 5.04 0.84 -4.96
N PHE A 114 4.23 1.89 -4.82
CA PHE A 114 2.78 1.84 -5.06
C PHE A 114 2.53 2.29 -6.50
N THR A 115 1.82 1.47 -7.30
CA THR A 115 1.46 1.80 -8.69
C THR A 115 -0.03 1.64 -8.92
N THR A 116 -0.71 2.73 -9.26
CA THR A 116 -2.11 2.72 -9.68
C THR A 116 -2.17 2.98 -11.19
N PRO A 117 -2.47 1.96 -12.03
CA PRO A 117 -2.39 2.06 -13.49
C PRO A 117 -3.57 2.87 -14.07
N MET A 118 -3.62 4.18 -13.82
CA MET A 118 -4.62 5.09 -14.39
C MET A 118 -4.23 5.49 -15.83
N LEU A 119 -4.20 4.53 -16.74
CA LEU A 119 -3.79 4.72 -18.13
C LEU A 119 -4.95 5.31 -18.95
N PRO A 120 -4.90 6.58 -19.41
CA PRO A 120 -6.06 7.27 -20.01
C PRO A 120 -6.59 6.63 -21.30
N TYR A 121 -5.75 5.86 -21.99
CA TYR A 121 -6.07 5.21 -23.26
C TYR A 121 -6.30 3.70 -23.12
N ASP A 122 -6.26 3.17 -21.89
CA ASP A 122 -6.61 1.79 -21.60
C ASP A 122 -7.73 1.77 -20.54
N TYR A 123 -8.97 1.76 -21.02
CA TYR A 123 -10.16 1.83 -20.17
C TYR A 123 -10.27 0.66 -19.20
N LYS A 124 -9.67 -0.49 -19.51
CA LYS A 124 -9.68 -1.65 -18.61
C LYS A 124 -8.89 -1.36 -17.34
N TYR A 125 -7.69 -0.78 -17.48
CA TYR A 125 -6.89 -0.39 -16.30
C TYR A 125 -7.40 0.91 -15.66
N LEU A 126 -7.88 1.86 -16.47
CA LEU A 126 -8.43 3.11 -15.95
C LEU A 126 -9.66 2.91 -15.04
N SER A 127 -10.50 1.91 -15.34
CA SER A 127 -11.71 1.62 -14.57
C SER A 127 -11.51 0.61 -13.44
N ALA A 128 -10.30 0.04 -13.29
CA ALA A 128 -10.00 -0.95 -12.27
C ALA A 128 -9.49 -0.27 -10.98
N PRO A 129 -10.16 -0.43 -9.82
CA PRO A 129 -9.69 0.07 -8.54
C PRO A 129 -8.59 -0.86 -7.97
N ILE A 130 -7.45 -0.94 -8.67
CA ILE A 130 -6.31 -1.79 -8.32
C ILE A 130 -5.06 -0.93 -8.13
N THR A 131 -4.36 -1.12 -7.00
CA THR A 131 -2.99 -0.66 -6.80
C THR A 131 -2.06 -1.85 -6.66
N PHE A 132 -0.97 -1.86 -7.42
CA PHE A 132 0.13 -2.80 -7.25
C PHE A 132 1.08 -2.28 -6.18
N VAL A 133 1.46 -3.14 -5.24
CA VAL A 133 2.51 -2.87 -4.26
C VAL A 133 3.69 -3.76 -4.59
N GLU A 134 4.80 -3.15 -4.97
CA GLU A 134 6.03 -3.84 -5.33
C GLU A 134 7.11 -3.57 -4.28
N LEU A 135 7.79 -4.63 -3.85
CA LEU A 135 8.89 -4.62 -2.89
C LEU A 135 10.11 -5.24 -3.57
N GLN A 136 11.14 -4.42 -3.79
CA GLN A 136 12.39 -4.86 -4.42
C GLN A 136 13.52 -4.74 -3.41
N VAL A 137 14.23 -5.85 -3.13
CA VAL A 137 15.36 -5.88 -2.20
C VAL A 137 16.63 -6.25 -2.95
N SER A 138 17.71 -5.50 -2.70
CA SER A 138 19.04 -5.80 -3.24
C SER A 138 20.11 -5.74 -2.15
N SER A 139 21.17 -6.54 -2.29
CA SER A 139 22.33 -6.47 -1.40
C SER A 139 23.12 -5.19 -1.67
N LYS A 140 23.58 -4.54 -0.60
CA LYS A 140 24.49 -3.38 -0.64
C LYS A 140 25.95 -3.75 -0.38
N ASP A 141 26.21 -4.88 0.27
CA ASP A 141 27.55 -5.32 0.67
C ASP A 141 28.11 -6.45 -0.21
N ASN A 142 27.41 -6.80 -1.29
CA ASN A 142 27.71 -7.89 -2.22
C ASN A 142 27.70 -9.29 -1.57
N LYS A 143 27.03 -9.45 -0.41
CA LYS A 143 26.81 -10.75 0.21
C LYS A 143 25.38 -11.24 0.02
N GLN A 144 25.21 -12.54 0.16
CA GLN A 144 23.89 -13.15 0.23
C GLN A 144 23.30 -12.90 1.62
N HIS A 145 22.03 -12.47 1.65
CA HIS A 145 21.26 -12.26 2.86
C HIS A 145 19.96 -13.07 2.81
N ASN A 146 19.52 -13.54 3.98
CA ASN A 146 18.18 -14.08 4.13
C ASN A 146 17.23 -12.91 4.38
N VAL A 147 16.21 -12.77 3.54
CA VAL A 147 15.27 -11.65 3.59
C VAL A 147 13.84 -12.16 3.59
N GLU A 148 13.06 -11.71 4.56
CA GLU A 148 11.61 -11.88 4.62
C GLU A 148 10.94 -10.51 4.71
N VAL A 149 9.77 -10.35 4.08
CA VAL A 149 9.02 -9.10 4.07
C VAL A 149 7.58 -9.35 4.49
N TYR A 150 7.03 -8.45 5.29
CA TYR A 150 5.66 -8.43 5.79
C TYR A 150 4.98 -7.15 5.35
N LEU A 151 3.71 -7.27 4.96
CA LEU A 151 2.81 -6.16 4.66
C LEU A 151 1.41 -6.54 5.14
N ASP A 152 0.69 -5.63 5.78
CA ASP A 152 -0.71 -5.83 6.12
C ASP A 152 -1.60 -4.62 5.82
N LEU A 153 -2.91 -4.86 5.78
CA LEU A 153 -3.95 -3.83 5.75
C LEU A 153 -4.99 -4.12 6.85
N GLY A 154 -5.36 -3.11 7.64
CA GLY A 154 -6.34 -3.25 8.72
C GLY A 154 -7.78 -3.42 8.21
N ILE A 155 -8.63 -4.11 8.95
CA ILE A 155 -10.05 -4.30 8.57
C ILE A 155 -10.88 -3.01 8.61
N GLU A 156 -10.42 -1.98 9.32
CA GLU A 156 -11.06 -0.66 9.34
C GLU A 156 -11.11 0.01 7.96
N TRP A 157 -10.34 -0.50 6.99
CA TRP A 157 -10.47 -0.15 5.57
C TRP A 157 -11.86 -0.39 4.98
N CYS A 158 -12.64 -1.28 5.58
CA CYS A 158 -13.91 -1.76 5.01
C CYS A 158 -15.16 -1.07 5.59
N VAL A 159 -15.01 -0.07 6.45
CA VAL A 159 -16.12 0.55 7.19
C VAL A 159 -16.06 2.08 7.16
N ASP A 160 -17.18 2.75 7.46
CA ASP A 160 -17.21 4.18 7.70
C ASP A 160 -16.64 4.44 9.09
N THR A 161 -17.18 3.76 10.10
CA THR A 161 -16.80 3.87 11.52
C THR A 161 -16.34 2.54 12.10
N ASN A 162 -15.38 2.58 13.03
CA ASN A 162 -14.76 1.38 13.61
C ASN A 162 -15.70 0.52 14.48
N ASN A 163 -16.93 0.96 14.72
CA ASN A 163 -17.95 0.21 15.44
C ASN A 163 -18.83 -0.67 14.53
N GLN A 164 -18.62 -0.63 13.20
CA GLN A 164 -19.32 -1.48 12.24
C GLN A 164 -18.66 -2.86 12.19
N LEU A 165 -19.48 -3.89 11.98
CA LEU A 165 -18.99 -5.26 11.84
C LEU A 165 -18.35 -5.47 10.48
N VAL A 166 -17.19 -6.13 10.47
CA VAL A 166 -16.48 -6.57 9.28
C VAL A 166 -16.43 -8.10 9.27
N SER A 167 -16.72 -8.68 8.11
CA SER A 167 -16.49 -10.10 7.84
C SER A 167 -15.37 -10.26 6.82
N TRP A 168 -14.65 -11.37 6.88
CA TRP A 168 -13.57 -11.68 5.95
C TRP A 168 -13.54 -13.16 5.60
N GLU A 169 -12.87 -13.45 4.49
CA GLU A 169 -12.62 -14.80 4.02
C GLU A 169 -11.32 -14.85 3.21
N LYS A 170 -10.71 -16.03 3.16
CA LYS A 170 -9.58 -16.33 2.27
C LYS A 170 -10.09 -17.13 1.08
N LEU A 171 -9.77 -16.66 -0.12
CA LEU A 171 -10.17 -17.25 -1.39
C LEU A 171 -8.94 -17.63 -2.22
N ASN A 172 -9.14 -18.51 -3.20
CA ASN A 172 -8.16 -18.79 -4.25
C ASN A 172 -8.78 -18.43 -5.60
N SER A 173 -8.04 -17.72 -6.45
CA SER A 173 -8.47 -17.46 -7.82
C SER A 173 -8.09 -18.61 -8.76
N GLU A 174 -8.84 -18.77 -9.84
CA GLU A 174 -8.50 -19.71 -10.92
C GLU A 174 -7.17 -19.35 -11.62
N GLN A 175 -6.74 -18.08 -11.49
CA GLN A 175 -5.50 -17.55 -12.05
C GLN A 175 -4.29 -17.71 -11.11
N GLY A 176 -4.44 -18.48 -10.02
CA GLY A 176 -3.33 -18.82 -9.12
C GLY A 176 -2.97 -17.74 -8.11
N LEU A 177 -3.96 -16.95 -7.65
CA LEU A 177 -3.78 -15.98 -6.56
C LEU A 177 -4.44 -16.48 -5.27
N VAL A 178 -3.82 -16.18 -4.13
CA VAL A 178 -4.51 -16.15 -2.84
C VAL A 178 -5.08 -14.76 -2.64
N LEU A 179 -6.36 -14.67 -2.29
CA LEU A 179 -7.06 -13.42 -2.03
C LEU A 179 -7.53 -13.38 -0.58
N LEU A 180 -7.16 -12.34 0.15
CA LEU A 180 -7.72 -12.01 1.45
C LEU A 180 -8.80 -10.96 1.21
N LYS A 181 -10.05 -11.32 1.46
CA LYS A 181 -11.21 -10.48 1.19
C LYS A 181 -11.83 -10.04 2.50
N ALA A 182 -12.13 -8.75 2.64
CA ALA A 182 -12.86 -8.21 3.78
C ALA A 182 -13.90 -7.17 3.33
N GLY A 183 -14.98 -7.04 4.08
CA GLY A 183 -16.06 -6.08 3.81
C GLY A 183 -16.94 -5.89 5.04
N SER A 184 -17.62 -4.74 5.13
CA SER A 184 -18.66 -4.56 6.16
C SER A 184 -19.73 -5.66 6.03
N VAL A 185 -20.38 -6.00 7.14
CA VAL A 185 -21.49 -6.96 7.12
C VAL A 185 -22.74 -6.35 6.48
N ASP A 186 -23.05 -5.10 6.83
CA ASP A 186 -24.34 -4.47 6.49
C ASP A 186 -24.45 -4.09 5.00
N GLN A 187 -23.33 -3.75 4.34
CA GLN A 187 -23.29 -3.37 2.92
C GLN A 187 -24.40 -2.38 2.49
N PRO A 188 -24.55 -1.19 3.14
CA PRO A 188 -25.61 -0.22 2.85
C PRO A 188 -25.33 0.55 1.55
N ILE A 189 -25.44 -0.14 0.41
CA ILE A 189 -25.08 0.37 -0.92
C ILE A 189 -25.90 1.63 -1.23
N LEU A 190 -25.21 2.77 -1.32
CA LEU A 190 -25.77 4.08 -1.66
C LEU A 190 -26.86 4.60 -0.68
N GLU A 191 -26.94 4.07 0.54
CA GLU A 191 -27.90 4.54 1.54
C GLU A 191 -27.46 5.83 2.26
N LYS A 192 -26.17 6.18 2.16
CA LYS A 192 -25.56 7.31 2.88
C LYS A 192 -24.96 8.34 1.91
N ALA A 193 -25.06 9.61 2.29
CA ALA A 193 -24.44 10.73 1.59
C ALA A 193 -23.91 11.77 2.59
N GLY A 194 -22.98 12.61 2.15
CA GLY A 194 -22.43 13.73 2.92
C GLY A 194 -20.91 13.72 3.03
N ASP A 195 -20.39 14.77 3.63
CA ASP A 195 -18.95 14.94 3.83
C ASP A 195 -18.40 14.01 4.92
N ASN A 196 -17.09 13.79 4.90
CA ASN A 196 -16.39 12.96 5.88
C ASN A 196 -17.06 11.58 6.03
N ARG A 197 -17.25 10.90 4.89
CA ARG A 197 -17.71 9.51 4.80
C ARG A 197 -16.59 8.66 4.19
N ARG A 198 -16.43 7.45 4.70
CA ARG A 198 -15.60 6.40 4.10
C ARG A 198 -16.51 5.30 3.56
N ILE A 199 -15.94 4.41 2.77
CA ILE A 199 -16.66 3.27 2.21
C ILE A 199 -17.01 2.25 3.28
N ASP A 200 -18.27 1.84 3.28
CA ASP A 200 -18.78 0.75 4.11
C ASP A 200 -19.62 -0.24 3.28
N TRP A 201 -19.39 -0.31 1.97
CA TRP A 201 -19.98 -1.27 1.05
C TRP A 201 -18.94 -1.67 -0.01
N GLY A 202 -19.08 -2.83 -0.63
CA GLY A 202 -18.01 -3.45 -1.42
C GLY A 202 -16.98 -4.17 -0.54
N TYR A 203 -15.86 -4.54 -1.16
CA TYR A 203 -14.86 -5.42 -0.55
C TYR A 203 -13.43 -4.94 -0.84
N LEU A 204 -12.59 -4.97 0.18
CA LEU A 204 -11.14 -4.89 0.06
C LEU A 204 -10.58 -6.27 -0.30
N TYR A 205 -9.61 -6.30 -1.21
CA TYR A 205 -8.83 -7.48 -1.53
C TYR A 205 -7.34 -7.20 -1.37
N LEU A 206 -6.64 -8.02 -0.60
CA LEU A 206 -5.18 -8.16 -0.66
C LEU A 206 -4.86 -9.46 -1.40
N ALA A 207 -4.05 -9.38 -2.46
CA ALA A 207 -3.78 -10.51 -3.35
C ALA A 207 -2.29 -10.79 -3.46
N VAL A 208 -1.91 -12.06 -3.37
CA VAL A 208 -0.53 -12.53 -3.59
C VAL A 208 -0.53 -13.78 -4.47
N PRO A 209 0.56 -14.08 -5.20
CA PRO A 209 0.72 -15.34 -5.90
C PRO A 209 0.57 -16.54 -4.96
N ASN A 210 -0.13 -17.59 -5.42
CA ASN A 210 -0.24 -18.85 -4.70
C ASN A 210 1.01 -19.71 -4.91
N THR A 211 2.13 -19.26 -4.34
CA THR A 211 3.41 -19.99 -4.33
C THR A 211 3.86 -20.25 -2.89
N ARG A 212 4.87 -21.11 -2.73
CA ARG A 212 5.44 -21.40 -1.40
C ARG A 212 6.18 -20.22 -0.79
N ASP A 213 6.49 -19.19 -1.57
CA ASP A 213 7.22 -18.01 -1.09
C ASP A 213 6.32 -17.12 -0.23
N PHE A 214 5.01 -17.14 -0.49
CA PHE A 214 4.01 -16.35 0.24
C PHE A 214 3.32 -17.17 1.34
N THR A 215 3.11 -16.53 2.49
CA THR A 215 2.20 -16.97 3.55
C THR A 215 1.24 -15.84 3.83
N THR A 216 -0.02 -16.17 4.15
CA THR A 216 -1.06 -15.18 4.40
C THR A 216 -1.85 -15.54 5.65
N ASN A 217 -2.33 -14.57 6.40
CA ASN A 217 -3.25 -14.75 7.52
C ASN A 217 -4.20 -13.56 7.66
N ILE A 218 -5.43 -13.78 8.12
CA ILE A 218 -6.35 -12.70 8.50
C ILE A 218 -6.68 -12.87 9.98
N ASP A 219 -6.05 -12.05 10.83
CA ASP A 219 -6.08 -12.24 12.28
C ASP A 219 -5.77 -10.92 13.00
N ASN A 220 -5.80 -10.90 14.35
CA ASN A 220 -5.32 -9.78 15.13
C ASN A 220 -3.89 -9.39 14.69
N ARG A 221 -3.67 -8.11 14.36
CA ARG A 221 -2.39 -7.60 13.89
C ARG A 221 -1.24 -7.93 14.82
N ASP A 222 -1.44 -7.89 16.14
CA ASP A 222 -0.36 -8.20 17.09
C ASP A 222 0.08 -9.66 17.00
N ILE A 223 -0.85 -10.57 16.74
CA ILE A 223 -0.56 -12.00 16.51
C ILE A 223 0.23 -12.14 15.20
N ASN A 224 -0.22 -11.51 14.11
CA ASN A 224 0.47 -11.58 12.82
C ASN A 224 1.90 -10.99 12.89
N LEU A 225 2.04 -9.80 13.49
CA LEU A 225 3.33 -9.15 13.70
C LEU A 225 4.25 -10.05 14.55
N LYS A 226 3.73 -10.67 15.61
CA LYS A 226 4.50 -11.59 16.44
C LYS A 226 4.96 -12.82 15.64
N GLN A 227 4.06 -13.47 14.89
CA GLN A 227 4.40 -14.62 14.05
C GLN A 227 5.52 -14.29 13.05
N PHE A 228 5.40 -13.14 12.37
CA PHE A 228 6.43 -12.67 11.44
C PHE A 228 7.75 -12.34 12.16
N LYS A 229 7.71 -11.67 13.30
CA LYS A 229 8.92 -11.33 14.06
C LYS A 229 9.65 -12.58 14.57
N ASP A 230 8.93 -13.62 14.93
CA ASP A 230 9.54 -14.86 15.45
C ASP A 230 10.07 -15.74 14.31
N ASN A 231 9.32 -15.88 13.22
CA ASN A 231 9.53 -16.94 12.22
C ASN A 231 9.78 -16.43 10.79
N GLY A 232 9.66 -15.13 10.53
CA GLY A 232 9.71 -14.54 9.17
C GLY A 232 8.52 -14.91 8.29
N ARG A 233 7.50 -15.60 8.83
CA ARG A 233 6.35 -16.15 8.09
C ARG A 233 5.09 -16.16 8.95
N LEU A 234 3.94 -16.12 8.31
CA LEU A 234 2.64 -16.28 8.95
C LEU A 234 2.21 -17.74 8.97
N SER A 235 1.51 -18.14 10.02
CA SER A 235 1.07 -19.53 10.21
C SER A 235 -0.07 -19.93 9.26
N GLY A 236 -0.90 -18.97 8.85
CA GLY A 236 -2.13 -19.21 8.11
C GLY A 236 -3.25 -19.87 8.93
N ASN A 237 -3.10 -19.92 10.25
CA ASN A 237 -4.08 -20.44 11.19
C ASN A 237 -4.58 -19.28 12.08
N PRO A 238 -5.68 -18.62 11.72
CA PRO A 238 -6.18 -17.48 12.47
C PRO A 238 -6.81 -17.91 13.80
N GLU A 239 -6.62 -17.10 14.83
CA GLU A 239 -7.24 -17.26 16.16
C GLU A 239 -8.56 -16.49 16.27
N VAL A 240 -8.70 -15.37 15.54
CA VAL A 240 -9.91 -14.55 15.52
C VAL A 240 -10.82 -14.94 14.35
N ASN A 241 -12.09 -15.18 14.65
CA ASN A 241 -13.13 -15.46 13.64
C ASN A 241 -13.96 -14.21 13.34
N PRO A 242 -14.40 -14.02 12.08
CA PRO A 242 -15.35 -12.98 11.73
C PRO A 242 -16.78 -13.28 12.24
N PRO A 243 -17.66 -12.27 12.36
CA PRO A 243 -17.36 -10.85 12.18
C PRO A 243 -16.88 -10.18 13.47
N VAL A 244 -16.06 -9.14 13.35
CA VAL A 244 -15.68 -8.28 14.50
C VAL A 244 -15.75 -6.81 14.13
N LYS A 245 -15.78 -5.94 15.13
CA LYS A 245 -15.63 -4.50 14.95
C LYS A 245 -14.14 -4.14 15.00
N PRO A 246 -13.63 -3.27 14.11
CA PRO A 246 -12.24 -2.83 14.16
C PRO A 246 -11.82 -2.19 15.50
N GLU A 247 -12.75 -1.56 16.23
CA GLU A 247 -12.47 -0.97 17.54
C GLU A 247 -12.28 -2.02 18.66
N ASP A 248 -12.85 -3.22 18.52
CA ASP A 248 -12.77 -4.29 19.51
C ASP A 248 -11.49 -5.12 19.33
N VAL A 249 -11.15 -5.42 18.07
CA VAL A 249 -9.99 -6.24 17.70
C VAL A 249 -9.34 -5.67 16.43
N PRO A 250 -8.04 -5.31 16.44
CA PRO A 250 -7.35 -4.74 15.29
C PRO A 250 -6.95 -5.84 14.30
N VAL A 251 -7.93 -6.47 13.65
CA VAL A 251 -7.69 -7.52 12.65
C VAL A 251 -7.04 -6.90 11.40
N ALA A 252 -6.08 -7.61 10.81
CA ALA A 252 -5.42 -7.21 9.58
C ALA A 252 -5.29 -8.37 8.60
N LEU A 253 -5.37 -8.05 7.32
CA LEU A 253 -5.11 -8.93 6.19
C LEU A 253 -3.61 -8.85 5.90
N GLY A 254 -2.85 -9.92 6.16
CA GLY A 254 -1.39 -9.97 5.99
C GLY A 254 -0.89 -11.25 5.34
#